data_AF-A0A8J3KC64-F1
#
_entry.id   AF-A0A8J3KC64-F1
#
_cell.length_a   1.000
_cell.length_b   1.000
_cell.length_c   1.000
_cell.angle_alpha   90.00
_cell.angle_beta   90.00
_cell.angle_gamma   90.00
#
_symmetry.space_group_name_H-M   'P 1'
#
loop_
_entity.id
_entity.type
_entity.pdbx_description
1 polymer ?
#
loop_
_entity_poly.entity_id
_entity_poly.type
_entity_poly.pdbx_seq_one_letter_code
_entity_poly.pdbx_strand_id
1 'polypeptide(L)'
;MSMHDIEDLVSASVVVLDARHAEHDDRLRDWFTALYAFQAGFDCSYTHGRVLEILLRRRHTYRFPLPEHPDYAQRREFFDGLTAFQALREFDEDADDFAGYDDWLQDGYVDPPWLYCEAGTALWRRLVDAGRLHGRDAVAPAHVALLDVVTAVAEAAEQHGDPGLVAAWYALGPGPLVDGALLDVEDLRADPGVTRLREIVQRCGAASAELPDGYRPTDEQLDMLGDERETWWYGILAQAGTR
;
A
#
# COMPACT_ATOMS: atom_id res chain seq x y z
N MET A 1 3.06 8.43 13.24
CA MET A 1 1.87 7.77 12.66
C MET A 1 1.66 6.42 13.35
N SER A 2 0.45 6.12 13.84
CA SER A 2 0.20 4.80 14.45
C SER A 2 -0.04 3.74 13.37
N MET A 3 -0.07 2.46 13.75
CA MET A 3 -0.36 1.36 12.81
C MET A 3 -1.76 1.52 12.20
N HIS A 4 -2.77 1.91 13.00
CA HIS A 4 -4.12 2.16 12.49
C HIS A 4 -4.17 3.31 11.48
N ASP A 5 -3.32 4.31 11.63
CA ASP A 5 -3.25 5.41 10.67
C ASP A 5 -2.62 4.97 9.35
N ILE A 6 -1.66 4.05 9.36
CA ILE A 6 -1.10 3.43 8.15
C ILE A 6 -2.17 2.57 7.44
N GLU A 7 -2.94 1.80 8.21
CA GLU A 7 -4.07 1.01 7.70
C GLU A 7 -5.12 1.90 6.99
N ASP A 8 -5.47 3.03 7.60
CA ASP A 8 -6.42 4.01 7.05
C ASP A 8 -5.82 4.74 5.85
N LEU A 9 -4.53 5.11 5.90
CA LEU A 9 -3.78 5.72 4.81
C LEU A 9 -3.84 4.86 3.55
N VAL A 10 -3.57 3.56 3.67
CA VAL A 10 -3.61 2.60 2.55
C VAL A 10 -5.03 2.39 2.05
N SER A 11 -6.00 2.19 2.95
CA SER A 11 -7.41 1.98 2.59
C SER A 11 -8.00 3.19 1.86
N ALA A 12 -7.74 4.41 2.34
CA ALA A 12 -8.18 5.65 1.70
C ALA A 12 -7.52 5.84 0.33
N SER A 13 -6.24 5.47 0.19
CA SER A 13 -5.51 5.51 -1.09
C SER A 13 -6.18 4.64 -2.16
N VAL A 14 -6.58 3.41 -1.80
CA VAL A 14 -7.32 2.52 -2.70
C VAL A 14 -8.62 3.16 -3.19
N VAL A 15 -9.37 3.80 -2.28
CA VAL A 15 -10.64 4.46 -2.60
C VAL A 15 -10.45 5.63 -3.58
N VAL A 16 -9.51 6.54 -3.32
CA VAL A 16 -9.31 7.70 -4.20
C VAL A 16 -8.77 7.30 -5.56
N LEU A 17 -7.86 6.32 -5.61
CA LEU A 17 -7.33 5.80 -6.87
C LEU A 17 -8.44 5.15 -7.70
N ASP A 18 -9.28 4.31 -7.10
CA ASP A 18 -10.41 3.69 -7.77
C ASP A 18 -11.40 4.70 -8.34
N ALA A 19 -11.74 5.73 -7.57
CA ALA A 19 -12.72 6.75 -7.97
C ALA A 19 -12.26 7.59 -9.17
N ARG A 20 -10.95 7.65 -9.45
CA ARG A 20 -10.36 8.56 -10.44
C ARG A 20 -9.88 7.89 -11.72
N HIS A 21 -9.75 6.58 -11.71
CA HIS A 21 -9.20 5.83 -12.85
C HIS A 21 -10.26 5.01 -13.56
N ALA A 22 -10.12 4.91 -14.88
CA ALA A 22 -11.02 4.14 -15.74
C ALA A 22 -11.11 2.68 -15.30
N GLU A 23 -12.26 2.04 -15.51
CA GLU A 23 -12.58 0.70 -15.01
C GLU A 23 -11.52 -0.38 -15.35
N HIS A 24 -10.87 -0.25 -16.51
CA HIS A 24 -9.90 -1.23 -17.02
C HIS A 24 -8.44 -0.77 -16.97
N ASP A 25 -8.11 0.18 -16.09
CA ASP A 25 -6.73 0.60 -15.83
C ASP A 25 -6.00 -0.46 -14.99
N ASP A 26 -5.11 -1.23 -15.64
CA ASP A 26 -4.36 -2.30 -14.97
C ASP A 26 -3.33 -1.79 -13.97
N ARG A 27 -2.91 -0.52 -14.08
CA ARG A 27 -1.94 0.07 -13.16
C ARG A 27 -2.44 0.08 -11.73
N LEU A 28 -3.76 0.15 -11.53
CA LEU A 28 -4.35 0.10 -10.20
C LEU A 28 -4.02 -1.20 -9.46
N ARG A 29 -3.95 -2.33 -10.16
CA ARG A 29 -3.59 -3.59 -9.54
C ARG A 29 -2.15 -3.53 -9.02
N ASP A 30 -1.23 -3.03 -9.84
CA ASP A 30 0.19 -2.88 -9.47
C ASP A 30 0.35 -1.90 -8.29
N TRP A 31 -0.37 -0.78 -8.33
CA TRP A 31 -0.37 0.21 -7.25
C TRP A 31 -0.96 -0.32 -5.95
N PHE A 32 -2.04 -1.10 -5.99
CA PHE A 32 -2.60 -1.72 -4.79
C PHE A 32 -1.63 -2.73 -4.20
N THR A 33 -0.95 -3.52 -5.03
CA THR A 33 0.11 -4.43 -4.57
C THR A 33 1.24 -3.65 -3.88
N ALA A 34 1.69 -2.53 -4.44
CA ALA A 34 2.70 -1.69 -3.81
C ALA A 34 2.22 -1.05 -2.49
N LEU A 35 0.96 -0.60 -2.41
CA LEU A 35 0.38 -0.05 -1.18
C LEU A 35 0.30 -1.08 -0.05
N TYR A 36 -0.11 -2.32 -0.36
CA TYR A 36 -0.16 -3.38 0.64
C TYR A 36 1.23 -3.92 1.00
N ALA A 37 2.18 -3.91 0.06
CA ALA A 37 3.59 -4.19 0.38
C ALA A 37 4.16 -3.13 1.34
N PHE A 38 3.84 -1.85 1.14
CA PHE A 38 4.17 -0.79 2.10
C PHE A 38 3.53 -1.04 3.46
N GLN A 39 2.24 -1.38 3.51
CA GLN A 39 1.54 -1.70 4.76
C GLN A 39 2.19 -2.88 5.50
N ALA A 40 2.63 -3.91 4.78
CA ALA A 40 3.26 -5.10 5.33
C ALA A 40 4.61 -4.83 6.01
N GLY A 41 5.26 -3.69 5.72
CA GLY A 41 6.46 -3.23 6.43
C GLY A 41 6.18 -2.73 7.87
N PHE A 42 4.93 -2.77 8.32
CA PHE A 42 4.47 -2.32 9.62
C PHE A 42 3.62 -3.41 10.30
N ASP A 43 3.51 -3.35 11.63
CA ASP A 43 2.67 -4.26 12.43
C ASP A 43 1.19 -3.89 12.32
N CYS A 44 0.67 -3.95 11.09
CA CYS A 44 -0.72 -3.65 10.75
C CYS A 44 -1.56 -4.93 10.73
N SER A 45 -2.84 -4.77 11.07
CA SER A 45 -3.85 -5.82 10.90
C SER A 45 -4.20 -6.02 9.42
N TYR A 46 -4.95 -7.08 9.14
CA TYR A 46 -5.54 -7.28 7.82
C TYR A 46 -6.62 -6.21 7.51
N THR A 47 -6.39 -5.42 6.47
CA THR A 47 -7.24 -4.27 6.09
C THR A 47 -7.94 -4.43 4.74
N HIS A 48 -7.55 -5.41 3.91
CA HIS A 48 -8.14 -5.62 2.59
C HIS A 48 -9.68 -5.71 2.65
N GLY A 49 -10.24 -6.25 3.75
CA GLY A 49 -11.68 -6.31 4.00
C GLY A 49 -12.40 -4.94 3.97
N ARG A 50 -11.72 -3.84 4.32
CA ARG A 50 -12.30 -2.47 4.31
C ARG A 50 -12.64 -1.99 2.89
N VAL A 51 -11.95 -2.51 1.88
CA VAL A 51 -12.06 -2.10 0.46
C VAL A 51 -12.20 -3.29 -0.50
N LEU A 52 -12.60 -4.45 0.01
CA LEU A 52 -12.58 -5.73 -0.72
C LEU A 52 -13.31 -5.68 -2.06
N GLU A 53 -14.47 -5.02 -2.14
CA GLU A 53 -15.23 -4.90 -3.40
C GLU A 53 -14.45 -4.14 -4.48
N ILE A 54 -13.64 -3.13 -4.10
CA ILE A 54 -12.74 -2.45 -5.03
C ILE A 54 -11.65 -3.41 -5.48
N LEU A 55 -11.02 -4.14 -4.56
CA LEU A 55 -9.93 -5.05 -4.85
C LEU A 55 -10.35 -6.21 -5.77
N LEU A 56 -11.55 -6.75 -5.56
CA LEU A 56 -12.16 -7.76 -6.44
C LEU A 56 -12.44 -7.19 -7.83
N ARG A 57 -13.11 -6.03 -7.92
CA ARG A 57 -13.44 -5.39 -9.21
C ARG A 57 -12.18 -5.00 -10.00
N ARG A 58 -11.12 -4.58 -9.31
CA ARG A 58 -9.83 -4.19 -9.89
C ARG A 58 -8.86 -5.36 -10.08
N ARG A 59 -9.30 -6.59 -9.78
CA ARG A 59 -8.54 -7.83 -10.03
C ARG A 59 -7.21 -7.88 -9.28
N HIS A 60 -7.14 -7.18 -8.16
CA HIS A 60 -6.05 -7.32 -7.19
C HIS A 60 -6.27 -8.55 -6.32
N THR A 61 -7.49 -8.73 -5.84
CA THR A 61 -7.89 -9.88 -5.03
C THR A 61 -8.82 -10.76 -5.86
N TYR A 62 -8.66 -12.07 -5.74
CA TYR A 62 -9.51 -13.06 -6.38
C TYR A 62 -10.29 -13.85 -5.34
N ARG A 63 -11.53 -14.21 -5.68
CA ARG A 63 -12.44 -14.97 -4.81
C ARG A 63 -12.90 -16.23 -5.52
N PHE A 64 -12.77 -17.36 -4.85
CA PHE A 64 -13.19 -18.67 -5.33
C PHE A 64 -14.02 -19.39 -4.26
N PRO A 65 -14.94 -20.29 -4.63
CA PRO A 65 -15.49 -21.25 -3.69
C PRO A 65 -14.34 -22.03 -3.01
N LEU A 66 -14.41 -22.21 -1.69
CA LEU A 66 -13.36 -22.93 -0.94
C LEU A 66 -12.96 -24.31 -1.53
N PRO A 67 -13.90 -25.13 -2.05
CA PRO A 67 -13.55 -26.41 -2.66
C PRO A 67 -12.66 -26.32 -3.91
N GLU A 68 -12.47 -25.13 -4.47
CA GLU A 68 -11.57 -24.91 -5.61
C GLU A 68 -10.11 -24.69 -5.20
N HIS A 69 -9.81 -24.67 -3.89
CA HIS A 69 -8.42 -24.64 -3.44
C HIS A 69 -7.67 -25.86 -4.01
N PRO A 70 -6.46 -25.70 -4.60
CA PRO A 70 -5.73 -26.80 -5.23
C PRO A 70 -5.49 -28.02 -4.31
N ASP A 71 -5.32 -27.77 -3.01
CA ASP A 71 -5.11 -28.83 -2.01
C ASP A 71 -6.40 -29.34 -1.35
N TYR A 72 -7.58 -28.82 -1.72
CA TYR A 72 -8.84 -29.14 -1.03
C TYR A 72 -9.12 -30.65 -1.01
N ALA A 73 -8.90 -31.34 -2.13
CA ALA A 73 -9.13 -32.78 -2.21
C ALA A 73 -8.26 -33.60 -1.24
N GLN A 74 -7.03 -33.14 -0.98
CA GLN A 74 -6.06 -33.82 -0.13
C GLN A 74 -6.20 -33.42 1.35
N ARG A 75 -6.63 -32.18 1.62
CA ARG A 75 -6.80 -31.59 2.95
C ARG A 75 -8.27 -31.31 3.31
N ARG A 76 -9.19 -32.16 2.84
CA ARG A 76 -10.64 -31.92 2.95
C ARG A 76 -11.08 -31.63 4.38
N GLU A 77 -10.69 -32.47 5.34
CA GLU A 77 -11.07 -32.33 6.74
C GLU A 77 -10.61 -30.99 7.33
N PHE A 78 -9.40 -30.54 6.98
CA PHE A 78 -8.89 -29.24 7.39
C PHE A 78 -9.75 -28.10 6.85
N PHE A 79 -10.02 -28.08 5.53
CA PHE A 79 -10.81 -27.00 4.92
C PHE A 79 -12.28 -27.02 5.36
N ASP A 80 -12.89 -28.19 5.50
CA ASP A 80 -14.26 -28.34 6.00
C ASP A 80 -14.40 -27.92 7.47
N GLY A 81 -13.30 -27.93 8.23
CA GLY A 81 -13.22 -27.46 9.60
C GLY A 81 -13.10 -25.93 9.76
N LEU A 82 -12.83 -25.18 8.68
CA LEU A 82 -12.69 -23.72 8.75
C LEU A 82 -14.06 -23.05 8.91
N THR A 83 -14.25 -22.32 10.00
CA THR A 83 -15.53 -21.66 10.34
C THR A 83 -15.44 -20.14 10.45
N ALA A 84 -14.24 -19.57 10.35
CA ALA A 84 -13.99 -18.14 10.46
C ALA A 84 -12.80 -17.75 9.57
N PHE A 85 -12.49 -16.44 9.55
CA PHE A 85 -11.31 -15.92 8.88
C PHE A 85 -10.05 -16.66 9.31
N GLN A 86 -9.28 -17.16 8.34
CA GLN A 86 -8.03 -17.89 8.59
C GLN A 86 -7.08 -17.69 7.41
N ALA A 87 -5.86 -17.20 7.66
CA ALA A 87 -4.79 -17.32 6.68
C ALA A 87 -4.28 -18.76 6.61
N LEU A 88 -3.96 -19.19 5.39
CA LEU A 88 -3.65 -20.58 5.09
C LEU A 88 -2.18 -20.93 5.26
N ARG A 89 -1.30 -19.93 5.37
CA ARG A 89 0.12 -20.17 5.58
C ARG A 89 0.37 -20.60 7.02
N GLU A 90 1.09 -21.70 7.16
CA GLU A 90 1.57 -22.22 8.45
C GLU A 90 3.03 -21.78 8.64
N PHE A 91 3.37 -21.37 9.86
CA PHE A 91 4.71 -20.94 10.24
C PHE A 91 5.28 -21.90 11.29
N ASP A 92 6.54 -22.26 11.13
CA ASP A 92 7.34 -22.93 12.15
C ASP A 92 8.24 -21.89 12.81
N GLU A 93 7.80 -21.36 13.95
CA GLU A 93 8.53 -20.31 14.69
C GLU A 93 9.86 -20.82 15.28
N ASP A 94 10.01 -22.14 15.41
CA ASP A 94 11.22 -22.78 15.93
C ASP A 94 12.25 -23.06 14.82
N ALA A 95 11.93 -22.80 13.56
CA ALA A 95 12.84 -23.01 12.43
C ALA A 95 14.00 -22.00 12.45
N ASP A 96 15.22 -22.49 12.19
CA ASP A 96 16.44 -21.67 12.18
C ASP A 96 16.41 -20.53 11.14
N ASP A 97 15.54 -20.62 10.13
CA ASP A 97 15.33 -19.65 9.05
C ASP A 97 14.01 -18.88 9.16
N PHE A 98 13.32 -18.92 10.31
CA PHE A 98 12.10 -18.15 10.53
C PHE A 98 12.37 -16.64 10.42
N ALA A 99 11.90 -16.04 9.33
CA ALA A 99 12.11 -14.64 8.98
C ALA A 99 10.92 -13.73 9.36
N GLY A 100 10.05 -14.18 10.27
CA GLY A 100 8.84 -13.46 10.66
C GLY A 100 7.62 -13.79 9.80
N TYR A 101 6.63 -12.90 9.83
CA TYR A 101 5.29 -13.14 9.29
C TYR A 101 4.98 -12.39 7.99
N ASP A 102 5.95 -11.69 7.38
CA ASP A 102 5.74 -10.77 6.26
C ASP A 102 4.98 -11.40 5.08
N ASP A 103 5.15 -12.70 4.88
CA ASP A 103 4.55 -13.46 3.79
C ASP A 103 3.35 -14.35 4.19
N TRP A 104 2.64 -14.02 5.27
CA TRP A 104 1.55 -14.83 5.83
C TRP A 104 0.34 -15.02 4.91
N LEU A 105 0.17 -14.19 3.89
CA LEU A 105 -0.90 -14.30 2.88
C LEU A 105 -0.47 -14.99 1.58
N GLN A 106 0.78 -15.46 1.45
CA GLN A 106 1.24 -16.08 0.19
C GLN A 106 0.42 -17.31 -0.22
N ASP A 107 -0.08 -18.08 0.74
CA ASP A 107 -0.93 -19.25 0.49
C ASP A 107 -2.43 -18.91 0.50
N GLY A 108 -2.77 -17.62 0.54
CA GLY A 108 -4.13 -17.12 0.60
C GLY A 108 -4.76 -17.20 1.99
N TYR A 109 -6.05 -16.85 2.03
CA TYR A 109 -6.84 -16.85 3.24
C TYR A 109 -8.27 -17.27 2.92
N VAL A 110 -8.98 -17.68 3.96
CA VAL A 110 -10.36 -18.15 3.89
C VAL A 110 -11.20 -17.26 4.78
N ASP A 111 -12.33 -16.81 4.25
CA ASP A 111 -13.46 -16.30 5.04
C ASP A 111 -14.69 -17.07 4.54
N PRO A 112 -15.08 -18.17 5.22
CA PRO A 112 -16.00 -19.15 4.66
C PRO A 112 -17.32 -18.52 4.16
N PRO A 113 -17.82 -18.91 2.98
CA PRO A 113 -17.43 -20.09 2.19
C PRO A 113 -16.34 -19.81 1.13
N TRP A 114 -15.63 -18.69 1.23
CA TRP A 114 -14.79 -18.17 0.17
C TRP A 114 -13.30 -18.35 0.46
N LEU A 115 -12.59 -18.77 -0.57
CA LEU A 115 -11.13 -18.71 -0.67
C LEU A 115 -10.74 -17.41 -1.36
N TYR A 116 -9.71 -16.75 -0.83
CA TYR A 116 -9.14 -15.55 -1.40
C TYR A 116 -7.63 -15.68 -1.62
N CYS A 117 -7.15 -15.00 -2.65
CA CYS A 117 -5.73 -14.77 -2.88
C CYS A 117 -5.52 -13.43 -3.57
N GLU A 118 -4.36 -12.84 -3.35
CA GLU A 118 -3.94 -11.59 -4.00
C GLU A 118 -3.08 -11.90 -5.23
N ALA A 119 -3.15 -11.04 -6.25
CA ALA A 119 -2.35 -11.17 -7.46
C ALA A 119 -0.85 -11.23 -7.12
N GLY A 120 -0.13 -12.19 -7.71
CA GLY A 120 1.30 -12.40 -7.47
C GLY A 120 1.66 -13.33 -6.30
N THR A 121 0.72 -13.62 -5.39
CA THR A 121 0.92 -14.57 -4.29
C THR A 121 1.18 -16.01 -4.77
N ALA A 122 1.72 -16.86 -3.89
CA ALA A 122 1.98 -18.27 -4.23
C ALA A 122 0.69 -19.02 -4.62
N LEU A 123 -0.41 -18.83 -3.90
CA LEU A 123 -1.70 -19.45 -4.27
C LEU A 123 -2.21 -18.92 -5.61
N TRP A 124 -2.10 -17.60 -5.89
CA TRP A 124 -2.48 -17.04 -7.19
C TRP A 124 -1.68 -17.69 -8.33
N ARG A 125 -0.36 -17.84 -8.18
CA ARG A 125 0.50 -18.53 -9.18
C ARG A 125 0.06 -19.96 -9.43
N ARG A 126 -0.25 -20.71 -8.36
CA ARG A 126 -0.77 -22.08 -8.48
C ARG A 126 -2.11 -22.15 -9.22
N LEU A 127 -2.99 -21.16 -9.00
CA LEU A 127 -4.27 -21.07 -9.71
C LEU A 127 -4.09 -20.69 -11.19
N VAL A 128 -3.09 -19.88 -11.53
CA VAL A 128 -2.69 -19.61 -12.91
C VAL A 128 -2.19 -20.89 -13.59
N ASP A 129 -1.26 -21.61 -12.95
CA ASP A 129 -0.68 -22.85 -13.46
C ASP A 129 -1.73 -23.96 -13.66
N ALA A 130 -2.72 -24.01 -12.76
CA ALA A 130 -3.87 -24.91 -12.86
C ALA A 130 -4.90 -24.48 -13.92
N GLY A 131 -4.70 -23.35 -14.59
CA GLY A 131 -5.62 -22.83 -15.59
C GLY A 131 -6.95 -22.40 -15.00
N ARG A 132 -6.96 -21.82 -13.79
CA ARG A 132 -8.14 -21.16 -13.20
C ARG A 132 -8.16 -19.65 -13.48
N LEU A 133 -6.98 -19.06 -13.65
CA LEU A 133 -6.78 -17.66 -14.02
C LEU A 133 -6.09 -17.59 -15.38
N HIS A 134 -6.53 -16.65 -16.22
CA HIS A 134 -6.11 -16.57 -17.63
C HIS A 134 -6.02 -15.15 -18.14
N GLY A 135 -5.36 -14.96 -19.28
CA GLY A 135 -5.27 -13.66 -19.95
C GLY A 135 -4.67 -12.61 -19.02
N ARG A 136 -5.36 -11.47 -18.85
CA ARG A 136 -4.90 -10.38 -17.95
C ARG A 136 -4.82 -10.81 -16.49
N ASP A 137 -5.61 -11.79 -16.07
CA ASP A 137 -5.60 -12.31 -14.70
C ASP A 137 -4.44 -13.26 -14.42
N ALA A 138 -3.73 -13.69 -15.46
CA ALA A 138 -2.54 -14.52 -15.36
C ALA A 138 -1.23 -13.73 -15.45
N VAL A 139 -1.31 -12.42 -15.72
CA VAL A 139 -0.13 -11.54 -15.74
C VAL A 139 0.16 -11.09 -14.32
N ALA A 140 1.36 -11.38 -13.81
CA ALA A 140 1.78 -10.95 -12.48
C ALA A 140 1.80 -9.41 -12.37
N PRO A 141 1.47 -8.84 -11.20
CA PRO A 141 1.61 -7.40 -10.99
C PRO A 141 3.04 -6.93 -11.24
N ALA A 142 3.19 -5.75 -11.84
CA ALA A 142 4.50 -5.13 -12.00
C ALA A 142 4.97 -4.52 -10.66
N HIS A 143 6.29 -4.52 -10.44
CA HIS A 143 6.87 -3.75 -9.36
C HIS A 143 6.84 -2.26 -9.73
N VAL A 144 6.33 -1.42 -8.83
CA VAL A 144 6.23 0.04 -9.01
C VAL A 144 6.85 0.70 -7.78
N ALA A 145 7.65 1.75 -8.00
CA ALA A 145 8.25 2.51 -6.90
C ALA A 145 7.15 3.17 -6.05
N LEU A 146 7.30 3.16 -4.72
CA LEU A 146 6.27 3.71 -3.85
C LEU A 146 6.02 5.21 -4.13
N LEU A 147 7.07 5.97 -4.45
CA LEU A 147 6.95 7.38 -4.83
C LEU A 147 5.99 7.62 -6.00
N ASP A 148 6.02 6.77 -7.03
CA ASP A 148 5.15 6.89 -8.20
C ASP A 148 3.69 6.64 -7.79
N VAL A 149 3.46 5.64 -6.94
CA VAL A 149 2.15 5.32 -6.40
C VAL A 149 1.62 6.45 -5.54
N VAL A 150 2.44 6.98 -4.62
CA VAL A 150 2.06 8.08 -3.73
C VAL A 150 1.79 9.37 -4.52
N THR A 151 2.54 9.61 -5.59
CA THR A 151 2.26 10.73 -6.50
C THR A 151 0.91 10.57 -7.18
N ALA A 152 0.58 9.37 -7.68
CA ALA A 152 -0.73 9.08 -8.26
C ALA A 152 -1.87 9.18 -7.22
N VAL A 153 -1.64 8.73 -5.98
CA VAL A 153 -2.58 8.92 -4.86
C VAL A 153 -2.79 10.40 -4.59
N ALA A 154 -1.72 11.20 -4.54
CA ALA A 154 -1.81 12.62 -4.27
C ALA A 154 -2.60 13.36 -5.35
N GLU A 155 -2.42 13.01 -6.62
CA GLU A 155 -3.22 13.56 -7.72
C GLU A 155 -4.70 13.17 -7.61
N ALA A 156 -4.97 11.90 -7.28
CA ALA A 156 -6.33 11.42 -7.11
C ALA A 156 -7.03 12.06 -5.90
N ALA A 157 -6.32 12.19 -4.78
CA ALA A 157 -6.78 12.80 -3.54
C ALA A 157 -7.05 14.31 -3.72
N GLU A 158 -6.16 15.04 -4.40
CA GLU A 158 -6.38 16.46 -4.72
C GLU A 158 -7.67 16.65 -5.51
N GLN A 159 -7.88 15.85 -6.56
CA GLN A 159 -9.10 15.93 -7.36
C GLN A 159 -10.34 15.49 -6.58
N HIS A 160 -10.17 14.60 -5.59
CA HIS A 160 -11.19 14.18 -4.63
C HIS A 160 -11.50 15.23 -3.57
N GLY A 161 -10.68 16.29 -3.47
CA GLY A 161 -10.84 17.30 -2.43
C GLY A 161 -10.39 16.80 -1.05
N ASP A 162 -9.44 15.87 -1.01
CA ASP A 162 -8.89 15.30 0.23
C ASP A 162 -7.41 15.70 0.42
N PRO A 163 -7.15 16.95 0.85
CA PRO A 163 -5.80 17.38 1.17
C PRO A 163 -5.25 16.69 2.43
N GLY A 164 -6.10 16.07 3.26
CA GLY A 164 -5.69 15.32 4.46
C GLY A 164 -4.93 14.05 4.08
N LEU A 165 -5.40 13.33 3.07
CA LEU A 165 -4.70 12.15 2.55
C LEU A 165 -3.34 12.50 1.93
N VAL A 166 -3.26 13.59 1.17
CA VAL A 166 -1.99 14.12 0.64
C VAL A 166 -1.05 14.50 1.79
N ALA A 167 -1.60 15.15 2.82
CA ALA A 167 -0.86 15.59 3.99
C ALA A 167 -0.26 14.41 4.77
N ALA A 168 -1.03 13.33 4.95
CA ALA A 168 -0.62 12.14 5.67
C ALA A 168 0.52 11.40 4.93
N TRP A 169 0.40 11.18 3.62
CA TRP A 169 1.48 10.59 2.81
C TRP A 169 2.77 11.41 2.88
N TYR A 170 2.66 12.74 2.73
CA TYR A 170 3.81 13.62 2.75
C TYR A 170 4.52 13.66 4.12
N ALA A 171 3.77 13.44 5.20
CA ALA A 171 4.26 13.40 6.57
C ALA A 171 5.12 12.17 6.90
N LEU A 172 5.16 11.16 6.03
CA LEU A 172 6.11 10.05 6.18
C LEU A 172 7.56 10.46 5.92
N GLY A 173 7.77 11.59 5.25
CA GLY A 173 9.10 12.09 4.91
C GLY A 173 9.71 11.40 3.69
N PRO A 174 10.94 11.81 3.31
CA PRO A 174 11.61 11.29 2.12
C PRO A 174 12.02 9.82 2.28
N GLY A 175 12.42 9.39 3.48
CA GLY A 175 12.98 8.05 3.72
C GLY A 175 12.08 6.90 3.26
N PRO A 176 10.84 6.78 3.76
CA PRO A 176 9.91 5.73 3.34
C PRO A 176 9.49 5.84 1.88
N LEU A 177 9.40 7.05 1.33
CA LEU A 177 8.86 7.28 -0.02
C LEU A 177 9.84 6.97 -1.15
N VAL A 178 11.15 7.08 -0.90
CA VAL A 178 12.20 6.80 -1.89
C VAL A 178 12.87 5.44 -1.66
N ASP A 179 12.10 4.47 -1.16
CA ASP A 179 12.52 3.08 -0.90
C ASP A 179 13.83 2.98 -0.08
N GLY A 180 14.03 3.90 0.88
CA GLY A 180 15.23 3.94 1.72
C GLY A 180 16.51 4.35 0.99
N ALA A 181 16.43 4.83 -0.25
CA ALA A 181 17.58 5.37 -0.97
C ALA A 181 18.17 6.56 -0.20
N LEU A 182 19.50 6.58 -0.06
CA LEU A 182 20.24 7.68 0.56
C LEU A 182 20.43 8.82 -0.45
N LEU A 183 19.33 9.39 -0.91
CA LEU A 183 19.32 10.55 -1.80
C LEU A 183 19.59 11.82 -1.00
N ASP A 184 20.46 12.67 -1.54
CA ASP A 184 20.67 14.01 -1.01
C ASP A 184 19.58 14.99 -1.51
N VAL A 185 19.67 16.25 -1.10
CA VAL A 185 18.69 17.28 -1.48
C VAL A 185 18.69 17.57 -2.99
N GLU A 186 19.84 17.49 -3.65
CA GLU A 186 19.93 17.75 -5.09
C GLU A 186 19.35 16.59 -5.89
N ASP A 187 19.58 15.35 -5.46
CA ASP A 187 18.96 14.16 -6.02
C ASP A 187 17.43 14.21 -5.88
N LEU A 188 16.93 14.50 -4.68
CA LEU A 188 15.49 14.63 -4.43
C LEU A 188 14.87 15.75 -5.24
N ARG A 189 15.59 16.85 -5.48
CA ARG A 189 15.11 17.96 -6.32
C ARG A 189 15.11 17.61 -7.80
N ALA A 190 16.03 16.77 -8.25
CA ALA A 190 16.11 16.30 -9.63
C ALA A 190 15.05 15.23 -9.95
N ASP A 191 14.53 14.55 -8.92
CA ASP A 191 13.49 13.54 -9.07
C ASP A 191 12.14 14.17 -9.49
N PRO A 192 11.58 13.77 -10.66
CA PRO A 192 10.30 14.30 -11.14
C PRO A 192 9.11 13.95 -10.25
N GLY A 193 9.10 12.77 -9.62
CA GLY A 193 8.05 12.31 -8.72
C GLY A 193 8.03 13.13 -7.44
N VAL A 194 9.18 13.38 -6.83
CA VAL A 194 9.32 14.26 -5.66
C VAL A 194 8.87 15.68 -6.01
N THR A 195 9.35 16.23 -7.13
CA THR A 195 8.94 17.56 -7.59
C THR A 195 7.43 17.65 -7.76
N ARG A 196 6.82 16.65 -8.41
CA ARG A 196 5.39 16.60 -8.65
C ARG A 196 4.58 16.49 -7.36
N LEU A 197 4.99 15.62 -6.44
CA LEU A 197 4.34 15.46 -5.13
C LEU A 197 4.38 16.79 -4.35
N ARG A 198 5.53 17.46 -4.33
CA ARG A 198 5.71 18.76 -3.68
C ARG A 198 4.80 19.84 -4.27
N GLU A 199 4.65 19.89 -5.60
CA GLU A 199 3.70 20.81 -6.24
C GLU A 199 2.25 20.56 -5.82
N ILE A 200 1.82 19.30 -5.74
CA ILE A 200 0.47 18.93 -5.31
C ILE A 200 0.26 19.37 -3.85
N VAL A 201 1.22 19.06 -2.98
CA VAL A 201 1.19 19.42 -1.55
C VAL A 201 1.01 20.92 -1.35
N GLN A 202 1.70 21.76 -2.14
CA GLN A 202 1.51 23.21 -2.12
C GLN A 202 0.15 23.63 -2.66
N ARG A 203 -0.25 23.06 -3.81
CA ARG A 203 -1.46 23.46 -4.54
C ARG A 203 -2.74 23.16 -3.78
N CYS A 204 -2.81 22.02 -3.09
CA CYS A 204 -3.98 21.64 -2.29
C CYS A 204 -3.90 22.09 -0.82
N GLY A 205 -2.80 22.75 -0.43
CA GLY A 205 -2.60 23.23 0.95
C GLY A 205 -2.30 22.13 1.98
N ALA A 206 -1.97 20.92 1.53
CA ALA A 206 -1.69 19.78 2.41
C ALA A 206 -0.53 20.04 3.37
N ALA A 207 0.44 20.86 3.00
CA ALA A 207 1.55 21.22 3.89
C ALA A 207 1.07 21.97 5.15
N SER A 208 -0.05 22.69 5.09
CA SER A 208 -0.64 23.40 6.23
C SER A 208 -1.80 22.65 6.88
N ALA A 209 -2.17 21.46 6.37
CA ALA A 209 -3.24 20.68 6.95
C ALA A 209 -2.90 20.22 8.38
N GLU A 210 -3.88 20.29 9.27
CA GLU A 210 -3.75 19.76 10.63
C GLU A 210 -3.57 18.24 10.57
N LEU A 211 -2.54 17.75 11.26
CA LEU A 211 -2.26 16.34 11.46
C LEU A 211 -2.05 16.09 12.96
N PRO A 212 -2.17 14.83 13.44
CA PRO A 212 -1.85 14.52 14.82
C PRO A 212 -0.42 14.89 15.19
N ASP A 213 -0.20 15.23 16.46
CA ASP A 213 1.11 15.60 16.98
C ASP A 213 2.17 14.53 16.66
N GLY A 214 3.34 14.98 16.22
CA GLY A 214 4.47 14.12 15.87
C GLY A 214 4.42 13.50 14.47
N TYR A 215 3.43 13.84 13.64
CA TYR A 215 3.40 13.41 12.24
C TYR A 215 4.37 14.20 11.37
N ARG A 216 4.52 15.49 11.68
CA ARG A 216 5.50 16.36 11.05
C ARG A 216 6.41 16.92 12.11
N PRO A 217 7.71 17.04 11.83
CA PRO A 217 8.60 17.77 12.72
C PRO A 217 8.19 19.25 12.76
N THR A 218 8.29 19.86 13.94
CA THR A 218 8.21 21.32 14.10
C THR A 218 9.47 21.99 13.57
N ASP A 219 9.43 23.30 13.30
CA ASP A 219 10.62 24.06 12.90
C ASP A 219 11.76 23.92 13.92
N GLU A 220 11.44 23.95 15.22
CA GLU A 220 12.42 23.72 16.30
C GLU A 220 13.02 22.31 16.23
N GLN A 221 12.22 21.28 15.92
CA GLN A 221 12.71 19.92 15.76
C GLN A 221 13.61 19.78 14.53
N LEU A 222 13.28 20.44 13.42
CA LEU A 222 14.13 20.46 12.21
C LEU A 222 15.47 21.13 12.48
N ASP A 223 15.46 22.29 13.15
CA ASP A 223 16.68 23.00 13.55
C ASP A 223 17.56 22.16 14.49
N MET A 224 16.95 21.40 15.41
CA MET A 224 17.66 20.51 16.32
C MET A 224 18.22 19.26 15.63
N LEU A 225 17.49 18.69 14.67
CA LEU A 225 17.93 17.51 13.92
C LEU A 225 19.17 17.82 13.06
N GLY A 226 19.26 19.04 12.52
CA GLY A 226 20.35 19.43 11.62
C GLY A 226 20.40 18.58 10.34
N ASP A 227 19.30 17.92 9.99
CA ASP A 227 19.18 17.09 8.79
C ASP A 227 18.70 17.97 7.63
N GLU A 228 19.63 18.31 6.74
CA GLU A 228 19.35 19.14 5.56
C GLU A 228 18.26 18.55 4.66
N ARG A 229 18.16 17.22 4.60
CA ARG A 229 17.19 16.49 3.77
C ARG A 229 15.79 16.63 4.33
N GLU A 230 15.61 16.34 5.61
CA GLU A 230 14.30 16.50 6.28
C GLU A 230 13.87 17.97 6.30
N THR A 231 14.81 18.87 6.54
CA THR A 231 14.56 20.33 6.54
C THR A 231 14.08 20.81 5.17
N TRP A 232 14.73 20.38 4.09
CA TRP A 232 14.29 20.71 2.73
C TRP A 232 12.93 20.09 2.38
N TRP A 233 12.70 18.86 2.84
CA TRP A 233 11.42 18.16 2.64
C TRP A 233 10.27 18.94 3.27
N TYR A 234 10.31 19.21 4.57
CA TYR A 234 9.20 19.86 5.28
C TYR A 234 9.16 21.38 5.11
N GLY A 235 10.27 22.03 4.74
CA GLY A 235 10.38 23.48 4.51
C GLY A 235 9.58 24.04 3.32
N ILE A 236 8.70 23.25 2.72
CA ILE A 236 7.90 23.64 1.54
C ILE A 236 6.94 24.82 1.80
N LEU A 237 6.59 25.06 3.06
CA LEU A 237 5.76 26.18 3.51
C LEU A 237 6.49 27.53 3.52
N ALA A 238 7.82 27.53 3.63
CA ALA A 238 8.60 28.76 3.75
C ALA A 238 8.51 29.66 2.50
N GLN A 239 8.08 29.12 1.36
CA GLN A 239 7.92 29.87 0.10
C GLN A 239 6.56 30.55 -0.08
N ALA A 240 5.57 30.30 0.78
CA ALA A 240 4.24 30.90 0.66
C ALA A 240 4.13 32.29 1.34
N GLY A 241 5.15 32.70 2.11
CA GLY A 241 5.16 33.95 2.90
C GLY A 241 6.17 34.97 2.39
N THR A 242 6.07 35.42 1.14
CA THR A 242 6.69 36.69 0.70
C THR A 242 5.95 37.24 -0.52
N ARG A 243 4.83 37.91 -0.28
CA ARG A 243 4.30 38.98 -1.15
C ARG A 243 3.69 40.08 -0.28
#